data_AF-A0A924P0T4-F1
#
_entry.id   AF-A0A924P0T4-F1
#
_cell.length_a   1.000
_cell.length_b   1.000
_cell.length_c   1.000
_cell.angle_alpha   90.00
_cell.angle_beta   90.00
_cell.angle_gamma   90.00
#
_symmetry.space_group_name_H-M   'P 1'
#
loop_
_entity.id
_entity.type
_entity.pdbx_description
1 polymer ?
#
loop_
_entity_poly.entity_id
_entity_poly.type
_entity_poly.pdbx_seq_one_letter_code
_entity_poly.pdbx_strand_id
1 'polypeptide(L)'
;MLVLNYNLEETLECKPRVKECCEPEKIPGVPPTGNSGDCCYEKWTHEFKEIEADYKRSDRIVVYLTKRRDHLQLQRDVWKTWKEELDTVCGCSAKICTQLEILLHHTTRISRNTYQTKRAIHLLYCMVQDFYMQIDLLKKNYDHLVACIRSQNNPAFVAGQGIMVFIEDYGKKLDAVILTRDTLLPLLISAISTANNINKGIGHHGHHYGLHSVLHEWEKVFNCDGHHKVMDDDDDEEDNEEARRGGYDQKKANVYRKIPEGEFTDIGLQPIFKFPICDSKYYHKIKRRHQYDSEEFNELQSQIIAETKTRDTLKALLDGLTAVMSDPDVDPSKRCATTSK
;
A
#
# COMPACT_ATOMS: atom_id res chain seq x y z
N MET A 1 -12.60 28.01 -10.43
CA MET A 1 -11.49 28.56 -11.23
C MET A 1 -11.92 29.89 -11.81
N LEU A 2 -11.43 30.99 -11.25
CA LEU A 2 -11.38 32.30 -11.90
C LEU A 2 -9.88 32.60 -12.02
N VAL A 3 -9.31 32.35 -13.19
CA VAL A 3 -7.91 32.64 -13.50
C VAL A 3 -7.86 34.13 -13.82
N LEU A 4 -7.37 34.93 -12.87
CA LEU A 4 -7.01 36.31 -13.13
C LEU A 4 -5.65 36.30 -13.84
N ASN A 5 -5.68 36.28 -15.17
CA ASN A 5 -4.51 36.57 -16.00
C ASN A 5 -4.16 38.05 -15.83
N TYR A 6 -3.16 38.34 -15.02
CA TYR A 6 -2.45 39.62 -15.08
C TYR A 6 -1.26 39.46 -16.01
N ASN A 7 -1.31 40.15 -17.16
CA ASN A 7 -0.20 40.25 -18.09
C ASN A 7 1.03 40.81 -17.37
N LEU A 8 2.12 40.04 -17.40
CA LEU A 8 3.38 40.27 -16.69
C LEU A 8 4.41 41.05 -17.52
N GLU A 9 3.97 41.81 -18.52
CA GLU A 9 4.83 42.67 -19.36
C GLU A 9 4.32 44.11 -19.36
N GLU A 10 4.27 44.73 -18.18
CA GLU A 10 4.52 46.17 -18.10
C GLU A 10 5.80 46.34 -17.29
N THR A 11 6.90 46.48 -18.03
CA THR A 11 8.07 47.21 -17.54
C THR A 11 7.58 48.50 -16.91
N LEU A 12 7.67 48.58 -15.58
CA LEU A 12 7.50 49.81 -14.80
C LEU A 12 8.61 50.79 -15.23
N GLU A 13 8.43 51.41 -16.38
CA GLU A 13 9.05 52.68 -16.71
C GLU A 13 8.57 53.65 -15.64
N CYS A 14 9.44 53.99 -14.69
CA CYS A 14 9.26 55.15 -13.82
C CYS A 14 9.18 56.41 -14.70
N LYS A 15 8.00 56.70 -15.24
CA LYS A 15 7.71 57.98 -15.90
C LYS A 15 7.75 59.05 -14.81
N PRO A 16 8.63 60.06 -14.91
CA PRO A 16 8.76 61.09 -13.90
C PRO A 16 7.57 62.06 -14.01
N ARG A 17 6.40 61.65 -13.49
CA ARG A 17 5.16 62.46 -13.51
C ARG A 17 5.13 63.56 -12.45
N VAL A 18 6.13 63.64 -11.57
CA VAL A 18 6.25 64.70 -10.55
C VAL A 18 6.38 66.10 -11.18
N LYS A 19 6.72 66.22 -12.47
CA LYS A 19 6.85 67.51 -13.16
C LYS A 19 5.54 68.12 -13.71
N GLU A 20 4.44 67.38 -13.82
CA GLU A 20 3.18 67.89 -14.44
C GLU A 20 2.22 68.54 -13.44
N CYS A 21 2.71 68.81 -12.23
CA CYS A 21 1.83 68.98 -11.09
C CYS A 21 1.54 70.48 -10.77
N CYS A 22 2.20 71.41 -11.47
CA CYS A 22 2.07 72.85 -11.26
C CYS A 22 1.70 73.64 -12.52
N GLU A 23 0.72 73.19 -13.31
CA GLU A 23 0.04 74.10 -14.23
C GLU A 23 -1.30 74.53 -13.61
N PRO A 24 -1.41 75.75 -13.05
CA PRO A 24 -2.73 76.28 -12.72
C PRO A 24 -3.49 76.46 -14.03
N GLU A 25 -4.66 75.82 -14.17
CA GLU A 25 -5.59 76.13 -15.25
C GLU A 25 -5.90 77.64 -15.20
N LYS A 26 -5.33 78.39 -16.14
CA LYS A 26 -5.69 79.79 -16.34
C LYS A 26 -7.07 79.82 -16.99
N ILE A 27 -8.11 79.83 -16.16
CA ILE A 27 -9.44 80.25 -16.61
C ILE A 27 -9.37 81.76 -16.87
N PRO A 28 -9.58 82.27 -18.10
CA PRO A 28 -9.54 83.70 -18.36
C PRO A 28 -10.72 84.39 -17.67
N GLY A 29 -10.45 85.27 -16.70
CA GLY A 29 -11.44 86.20 -16.14
C GLY A 29 -11.77 86.07 -14.66
N VAL A 30 -11.13 85.17 -13.89
CA VAL A 30 -11.36 85.04 -12.44
C VAL A 30 -10.09 85.45 -11.68
N PRO A 31 -10.14 86.39 -10.72
CA PRO A 31 -8.98 86.75 -9.92
C PRO A 31 -8.58 85.60 -8.99
N PRO A 32 -7.28 85.44 -8.67
CA PRO A 32 -6.80 84.29 -7.90
C PRO A 32 -7.30 84.40 -6.46
N THR A 33 -8.31 83.62 -6.12
CA THR A 33 -8.69 83.40 -4.72
C THR A 33 -7.61 82.55 -4.06
N GLY A 34 -6.90 83.14 -3.10
CA GLY A 34 -5.70 82.62 -2.45
C GLY A 34 -5.86 81.39 -1.54
N ASN A 35 -6.60 80.37 -1.95
CA ASN A 35 -6.69 79.08 -1.26
C ASN A 35 -6.42 77.92 -2.24
N SER A 36 -5.36 78.00 -3.05
CA SER A 36 -4.89 76.82 -3.80
C SER A 36 -4.11 75.92 -2.85
N GLY A 37 -4.81 74.96 -2.22
CA GLY A 37 -4.18 73.81 -1.59
C GLY A 37 -3.23 73.15 -2.59
N ASP A 38 -2.05 72.74 -2.12
CA ASP A 38 -0.94 72.29 -2.94
C ASP A 38 -1.27 70.91 -3.56
N CYS A 39 -1.89 70.94 -4.73
CA CYS A 39 -2.33 69.80 -5.56
C CYS A 39 -1.32 68.64 -5.57
N CYS A 40 -0.03 68.94 -5.53
CA CYS A 40 1.05 67.96 -5.58
C CYS A 40 1.32 67.26 -4.28
N TYR A 41 1.23 67.99 -3.17
CA TYR A 41 1.39 67.41 -1.86
C TYR A 41 0.22 66.47 -1.53
N GLU A 42 -1.00 66.87 -1.89
CA GLU A 42 -2.21 66.05 -1.72
C GLU A 42 -2.17 64.79 -2.60
N LYS A 43 -1.79 64.92 -3.88
CA LYS A 43 -1.64 63.78 -4.78
C LYS A 43 -0.55 62.80 -4.33
N TRP A 44 0.59 63.33 -3.88
CA TRP A 44 1.69 62.50 -3.38
C TRP A 44 1.37 61.81 -2.06
N THR A 45 0.67 62.48 -1.12
CA THR A 45 0.18 61.81 0.10
C THR A 45 -0.89 60.77 -0.18
N HIS A 46 -1.68 60.93 -1.25
CA HIS A 46 -2.60 59.89 -1.71
C HIS A 46 -1.84 58.68 -2.26
N GLU A 47 -0.88 58.89 -3.16
CA GLU A 47 -0.03 57.82 -3.73
C GLU A 47 0.75 57.08 -2.63
N PHE A 48 1.26 57.79 -1.61
CA PHE A 48 1.93 57.17 -0.46
C PHE A 48 0.99 56.27 0.35
N LYS A 49 -0.25 56.72 0.61
CA LYS A 49 -1.27 55.93 1.31
C LYS A 49 -1.68 54.69 0.50
N GLU A 50 -1.74 54.80 -0.83
CA GLU A 50 -2.01 53.67 -1.71
C GLU A 50 -0.89 52.63 -1.64
N ILE A 51 0.38 53.04 -1.75
CA ILE A 51 1.53 52.13 -1.63
C ILE A 51 1.58 51.48 -0.24
N GLU A 52 1.29 52.23 0.82
CA GLU A 52 1.21 51.68 2.19
C GLU A 52 0.07 50.65 2.33
N ALA A 53 -1.09 50.92 1.72
CA ALA A 53 -2.21 49.99 1.71
C ALA A 53 -1.90 48.71 0.92
N ASP A 54 -1.26 48.84 -0.25
CA ASP A 54 -0.86 47.71 -1.09
C ASP A 54 0.23 46.86 -0.43
N TYR A 55 1.21 47.49 0.23
CA TYR A 55 2.21 46.78 1.04
C TYR A 55 1.53 45.97 2.17
N LYS A 56 0.65 46.61 2.96
CA LYS A 56 -0.08 45.93 4.04
C LYS A 56 -0.95 44.79 3.51
N ARG A 57 -1.50 44.92 2.29
CA ARG A 57 -2.27 43.86 1.64
C ARG A 57 -1.38 42.69 1.24
N SER A 58 -0.27 42.95 0.56
CA SER A 58 0.70 41.94 0.14
C SER A 58 1.30 41.19 1.35
N ASP A 59 1.65 41.91 2.42
CA ASP A 59 2.17 41.29 3.65
C ASP A 59 1.15 40.33 4.30
N ARG A 60 -0.13 40.71 4.36
CA ARG A 60 -1.20 39.81 4.84
C ARG A 60 -1.37 38.58 3.96
N ILE A 61 -1.27 38.72 2.64
CA ILE A 61 -1.35 37.60 1.69
C ILE A 61 -0.20 36.63 1.93
N VAL A 62 1.04 37.13 2.06
CA VAL A 62 2.22 36.28 2.34
C VAL A 62 2.06 35.55 3.67
N VAL A 63 1.60 36.23 4.73
CA VAL A 63 1.35 35.61 6.04
C VAL A 63 0.28 34.52 5.96
N TYR A 64 -0.81 34.78 5.23
CA TYR A 64 -1.89 33.80 5.04
C TYR A 64 -1.41 32.56 4.26
N LEU A 65 -0.74 32.77 3.12
CA LEU A 65 -0.22 31.69 2.30
C LEU A 65 0.82 30.85 3.06
N THR A 66 1.68 31.49 3.85
CA THR A 66 2.66 30.81 4.70
C THR A 66 1.98 29.90 5.72
N LYS A 67 0.96 30.39 6.42
CA LYS A 67 0.18 29.56 7.37
C LYS A 67 -0.51 28.39 6.69
N ARG A 68 -1.10 28.61 5.50
CA ARG A 68 -1.74 27.55 4.72
C ARG A 68 -0.73 26.49 4.30
N ARG A 69 0.45 26.91 3.83
CA ARG A 69 1.55 25.99 3.48
C ARG A 69 1.98 25.16 4.69
N ASP A 70 2.17 25.78 5.85
CA ASP A 70 2.61 25.07 7.06
C ASP A 70 1.58 23.99 7.49
N HIS A 71 0.29 24.30 7.37
CA HIS A 71 -0.77 23.32 7.59
C HIS A 71 -0.74 22.16 6.59
N LEU A 72 -0.61 22.48 5.30
CA LEU A 72 -0.54 21.47 4.24
C LEU A 72 0.73 20.62 4.35
N GLN A 73 1.85 21.20 4.79
CA GLN A 73 3.08 20.48 5.04
C GLN A 73 2.89 19.39 6.09
N LEU A 74 2.28 19.74 7.24
CA LEU A 74 2.00 18.78 8.30
C LEU A 74 1.13 17.63 7.78
N GLN A 75 0.07 17.95 7.04
CA GLN A 75 -0.84 16.95 6.47
C GLN A 75 -0.12 16.04 5.47
N ARG A 76 0.67 16.61 4.54
CA ARG A 76 1.48 15.85 3.57
C ARG A 76 2.47 14.93 4.26
N ASP A 77 3.15 15.39 5.29
CA ASP A 77 4.15 14.61 6.02
C ASP A 77 3.50 13.43 6.77
N VAL A 78 2.26 13.60 7.27
CA VAL A 78 1.44 12.49 7.79
C VAL A 78 1.11 11.47 6.70
N TRP A 79 0.62 11.92 5.53
CA TRP A 79 0.33 11.00 4.43
C TRP A 79 1.56 10.29 3.92
N LYS A 80 2.71 10.95 3.92
CA LYS A 80 4.01 10.36 3.55
C LYS A 80 4.36 9.22 4.49
N THR A 81 4.29 9.48 5.80
CA THR A 81 4.57 8.47 6.83
C THR A 81 3.64 7.27 6.68
N TRP A 82 2.33 7.52 6.52
CA TRP A 82 1.35 6.44 6.33
C TRP A 82 1.59 5.65 5.05
N LYS A 83 1.96 6.31 3.96
CA LYS A 83 2.31 5.65 2.71
C LYS A 83 3.55 4.77 2.87
N GLU A 84 4.60 5.26 3.50
CA GLU A 84 5.84 4.50 3.75
C GLU A 84 5.60 3.26 4.62
N GLU A 85 4.77 3.40 5.66
CA GLU A 85 4.31 2.27 6.47
C GLU A 85 3.54 1.27 5.61
N LEU A 86 2.55 1.72 4.84
CA LEU A 86 1.76 0.84 3.98
C LEU A 86 2.58 0.16 2.88
N ASP A 87 3.59 0.83 2.31
CA ASP A 87 4.54 0.23 1.35
C ASP A 87 5.31 -0.91 2.01
N THR A 88 5.75 -0.72 3.26
CA THR A 88 6.43 -1.74 4.05
C THR A 88 5.52 -2.93 4.34
N VAL A 89 4.29 -2.68 4.80
CA VAL A 89 3.33 -3.75 5.08
C VAL A 89 2.91 -4.45 3.78
N CYS A 90 2.81 -3.74 2.66
CA CYS A 90 2.57 -4.37 1.36
C CYS A 90 3.69 -5.35 0.99
N GLY A 91 4.96 -4.94 1.12
CA GLY A 91 6.10 -5.83 0.87
C GLY A 91 6.08 -7.09 1.76
N CYS A 92 5.68 -6.96 3.03
CA CYS A 92 5.48 -8.10 3.93
C CYS A 92 4.29 -8.98 3.50
N SER A 93 3.17 -8.37 3.12
CA SER A 93 1.96 -9.07 2.69
C SER A 93 2.20 -9.93 1.46
N ALA A 94 2.94 -9.41 0.47
CA ALA A 94 3.32 -10.14 -0.74
C ALA A 94 4.21 -11.34 -0.40
N LYS A 95 5.19 -11.17 0.51
CA LYS A 95 6.05 -12.27 0.97
C LYS A 95 5.23 -13.39 1.63
N ILE A 96 4.24 -13.05 2.46
CA ILE A 96 3.36 -14.05 3.10
C ILE A 96 2.61 -14.85 2.02
N CYS A 97 2.01 -14.17 1.03
CA CYS A 97 1.32 -14.85 -0.07
C CYS A 97 2.25 -15.78 -0.85
N THR A 98 3.45 -15.33 -1.23
CA THR A 98 4.44 -16.17 -1.93
C THR A 98 4.86 -17.38 -1.07
N GLN A 99 5.05 -17.20 0.24
CA GLN A 99 5.40 -18.33 1.11
C GLN A 99 4.25 -19.33 1.26
N LEU A 100 3.01 -18.85 1.32
CA LEU A 100 1.82 -19.72 1.35
C LEU A 100 1.72 -20.56 0.07
N GLU A 101 1.91 -19.94 -1.10
CA GLU A 101 1.91 -20.63 -2.39
C GLU A 101 2.99 -21.72 -2.45
N ILE A 102 4.22 -21.41 -2.01
CA ILE A 102 5.33 -22.36 -1.93
C ILE A 102 4.97 -23.53 -1.00
N LEU A 103 4.42 -23.25 0.19
CA LEU A 103 4.00 -24.28 1.15
C LEU A 103 2.86 -25.14 0.60
N LEU A 104 1.88 -24.54 -0.08
CA LEU A 104 0.78 -25.26 -0.73
C LEU A 104 1.30 -26.19 -1.83
N HIS A 105 2.25 -25.72 -2.64
CA HIS A 105 2.90 -26.55 -3.64
C HIS A 105 3.63 -27.75 -3.01
N HIS A 106 4.43 -27.50 -1.96
CA HIS A 106 5.15 -28.57 -1.26
C HIS A 106 4.23 -29.57 -0.57
N THR A 107 3.19 -29.11 0.12
CA THR A 107 2.21 -30.00 0.77
C THR A 107 1.47 -30.86 -0.25
N THR A 108 1.10 -30.31 -1.41
CA THR A 108 0.52 -31.07 -2.52
C THR A 108 1.46 -32.16 -3.03
N ARG A 109 2.73 -31.81 -3.24
CA ARG A 109 3.75 -32.76 -3.72
C ARG A 109 4.03 -33.86 -2.70
N ILE A 110 4.15 -33.52 -1.41
CA ILE A 110 4.32 -34.48 -0.33
C ILE A 110 3.11 -35.41 -0.25
N SER A 111 1.89 -34.88 -0.35
CA SER A 111 0.64 -35.66 -0.34
C SER A 111 0.62 -36.69 -1.47
N ARG A 112 0.93 -36.27 -2.71
CA ARG A 112 0.98 -37.18 -3.88
C ARG A 112 2.04 -38.28 -3.72
N ASN A 113 3.25 -37.91 -3.30
CA ASN A 113 4.32 -38.87 -3.08
C ASN A 113 3.96 -39.86 -1.96
N THR A 114 3.38 -39.38 -0.87
CA THR A 114 2.96 -40.22 0.26
C THR A 114 1.90 -41.22 -0.15
N TYR A 115 0.94 -40.82 -0.99
CA TYR A 115 -0.06 -41.71 -1.56
C TYR A 115 0.58 -42.85 -2.38
N GLN A 116 1.53 -42.52 -3.26
CA GLN A 116 2.27 -43.53 -4.03
C GLN A 116 3.09 -44.46 -3.13
N THR A 117 3.79 -43.90 -2.16
CA THR A 117 4.56 -44.65 -1.16
C THR A 117 3.67 -45.62 -0.37
N LYS A 118 2.47 -45.20 0.06
CA LYS A 118 1.52 -46.07 0.74
C LYS A 118 1.12 -47.27 -0.13
N ARG A 119 0.89 -47.05 -1.44
CA ARG A 119 0.57 -48.13 -2.38
C ARG A 119 1.75 -49.09 -2.56
N ALA A 120 2.98 -48.58 -2.66
CA ALA A 120 4.18 -49.41 -2.75
C ALA A 120 4.41 -50.24 -1.48
N ILE A 121 4.24 -49.63 -0.29
CA ILE A 121 4.33 -50.33 1.00
C ILE A 121 3.26 -51.41 1.10
N HIS A 122 2.04 -51.16 0.63
CA HIS A 122 0.98 -52.17 0.63
C HIS A 122 1.35 -53.37 -0.26
N LEU A 123 1.90 -53.13 -1.45
CA LEU A 123 2.38 -54.21 -2.31
C LEU A 123 3.51 -55.01 -1.64
N LEU A 124 4.49 -54.32 -1.03
CA LEU A 124 5.57 -54.96 -0.28
C LEU A 124 5.03 -55.79 0.89
N TYR A 125 4.04 -55.29 1.62
CA TYR A 125 3.38 -56.04 2.68
C TYR A 125 2.76 -57.33 2.15
N CYS A 126 2.03 -57.28 1.02
CA CYS A 126 1.46 -58.48 0.41
C CYS A 126 2.54 -59.49 -0.02
N MET A 127 3.63 -59.02 -0.63
CA MET A 127 4.75 -59.88 -1.03
C MET A 127 5.42 -60.54 0.18
N VAL A 128 5.64 -59.77 1.25
CA VAL A 128 6.20 -60.30 2.49
C VAL A 128 5.23 -61.30 3.12
N GLN A 129 3.93 -61.01 3.17
CA GLN A 129 2.93 -61.95 3.69
C GLN A 129 2.94 -63.30 2.94
N ASP A 130 3.03 -63.27 1.61
CA ASP A 130 3.15 -64.49 0.79
C ASP A 130 4.45 -65.25 1.09
N PHE A 131 5.57 -64.52 1.16
CA PHE A 131 6.87 -65.09 1.56
C PHE A 131 6.82 -65.77 2.94
N TYR A 132 6.14 -65.15 3.92
CA TYR A 132 5.90 -65.73 5.24
C TYR A 132 5.17 -67.07 5.16
N MET A 133 4.04 -67.12 4.45
CA MET A 133 3.24 -68.35 4.32
C MET A 133 4.04 -69.49 3.70
N GLN A 134 4.84 -69.19 2.67
CA GLN A 134 5.65 -70.19 1.99
C GLN A 134 6.77 -70.73 2.89
N ILE A 135 7.46 -69.86 3.64
CA ILE A 135 8.50 -70.26 4.58
C ILE A 135 7.94 -71.10 5.72
N ASP A 136 6.79 -70.71 6.28
CA ASP A 136 6.16 -71.46 7.38
C ASP A 136 5.75 -72.86 6.94
N LEU A 137 5.22 -73.00 5.73
CA LEU A 137 4.93 -74.32 5.15
C LEU A 137 6.21 -75.14 4.96
N LEU A 138 7.28 -74.51 4.46
CA LEU A 138 8.58 -75.15 4.25
C LEU A 138 9.19 -75.63 5.57
N LYS A 139 9.10 -74.81 6.64
CA LYS A 139 9.55 -75.15 7.99
C LYS A 139 8.75 -76.28 8.59
N LYS A 140 7.42 -76.25 8.45
CA LYS A 140 6.55 -77.35 8.90
C LYS A 140 6.90 -78.68 8.21
N ASN A 141 7.14 -78.64 6.90
CA ASN A 141 7.53 -79.84 6.14
C ASN A 141 8.92 -80.34 6.56
N TYR A 142 9.88 -79.42 6.76
CA TYR A 142 11.21 -79.74 7.27
C TYR A 142 11.16 -80.39 8.67
N ASP A 143 10.42 -79.79 9.60
CA ASP A 143 10.29 -80.29 10.98
C ASP A 143 9.60 -81.66 11.00
N HIS A 144 8.60 -81.88 10.13
CA HIS A 144 7.97 -83.18 9.96
C HIS A 144 8.94 -84.24 9.43
N LEU A 145 9.75 -83.90 8.43
CA LEU A 145 10.78 -84.79 7.90
C LEU A 145 11.82 -85.16 8.97
N VAL A 146 12.32 -84.16 9.71
CA VAL A 146 13.28 -84.38 10.81
C VAL A 146 12.66 -85.26 11.90
N ALA A 147 11.40 -85.04 12.26
CA ALA A 147 10.69 -85.87 13.23
C ALA A 147 10.54 -87.32 12.75
N CYS A 148 10.23 -87.53 11.46
CA CYS A 148 10.12 -88.86 10.86
C CYS A 148 11.47 -89.59 10.83
N ILE A 149 12.55 -88.91 10.45
CA ILE A 149 13.90 -89.50 10.47
C ILE A 149 14.29 -89.91 11.89
N ARG A 150 14.02 -89.05 12.88
CA ARG A 150 14.30 -89.34 14.30
C ARG A 150 13.49 -90.53 14.82
N SER A 151 12.23 -90.69 14.40
CA SER A 151 11.39 -91.80 14.88
C SER A 151 11.80 -93.17 14.30
N GLN A 152 12.54 -93.21 13.19
CA GLN A 152 13.04 -94.47 12.63
C GLN A 152 14.22 -95.07 13.40
N ASN A 153 14.91 -94.31 14.27
CA ASN A 153 16.06 -94.77 15.06
C ASN A 153 17.12 -95.56 14.27
N ASN A 154 17.29 -95.25 12.98
CA ASN A 154 18.22 -95.97 12.11
C ASN A 154 19.65 -95.40 12.27
N PRO A 155 20.67 -96.22 12.57
CA PRO A 155 22.06 -95.78 12.75
C PRO A 155 22.69 -95.19 11.47
N ALA A 156 22.06 -95.33 10.30
CA ALA A 156 22.49 -94.64 9.08
C ALA A 156 22.15 -93.13 9.06
N PHE A 157 21.26 -92.66 9.95
CA PHE A 157 20.85 -91.25 10.04
C PHE A 157 21.41 -90.55 11.29
N VAL A 158 22.68 -90.81 11.59
CA VAL A 158 23.40 -90.12 12.68
C VAL A 158 23.70 -88.68 12.28
N ALA A 159 23.56 -87.76 13.23
CA ALA A 159 23.85 -86.34 13.05
C ALA A 159 25.28 -86.13 12.53
N GLY A 160 25.45 -85.18 11.60
CA GLY A 160 26.75 -84.86 11.02
C GLY A 160 27.34 -85.92 10.06
N GLN A 161 26.60 -86.95 9.66
CA GLN A 161 27.06 -87.95 8.69
C GLN A 161 26.04 -88.19 7.56
N GLY A 162 26.56 -88.60 6.38
CA GLY A 162 25.72 -88.98 5.23
C GLY A 162 24.71 -87.90 4.83
N ILE A 163 23.46 -88.31 4.62
CA ILE A 163 22.39 -87.39 4.20
C ILE A 163 22.01 -86.37 5.27
N MET A 164 22.29 -86.64 6.56
CA MET A 164 21.96 -85.73 7.67
C MET A 164 22.74 -84.43 7.62
N VAL A 165 23.98 -84.43 7.10
CA VAL A 165 24.77 -83.20 6.90
C VAL A 165 24.04 -82.21 6.02
N PHE A 166 23.44 -82.68 4.93
CA PHE A 166 22.70 -81.83 3.98
C PHE A 166 21.37 -81.34 4.57
N ILE A 167 20.69 -82.18 5.35
CA ILE A 167 19.45 -81.79 6.04
C ILE A 167 19.74 -80.72 7.09
N GLU A 168 20.79 -80.86 7.88
CA GLU A 168 21.21 -79.87 8.88
C GLU A 168 21.64 -78.55 8.23
N ASP A 169 22.40 -78.59 7.12
CA ASP A 169 22.77 -77.38 6.37
C ASP A 169 21.55 -76.67 5.79
N TYR A 170 20.60 -77.44 5.23
CA TYR A 170 19.32 -76.89 4.79
C TYR A 170 18.53 -76.24 5.94
N GLY A 171 18.49 -76.88 7.11
CA GLY A 171 17.88 -76.33 8.32
C GLY A 171 18.48 -74.98 8.73
N LYS A 172 19.81 -74.86 8.73
CA LYS A 172 20.50 -73.60 9.02
C LYS A 172 20.14 -72.50 8.02
N LYS A 173 20.09 -72.83 6.73
CA LYS A 173 19.68 -71.89 5.68
C LYS A 173 18.23 -71.45 5.87
N LEU A 174 17.34 -72.38 6.22
CA LEU A 174 15.94 -72.08 6.50
C LEU A 174 15.78 -71.17 7.71
N ASP A 175 16.52 -71.42 8.79
CA ASP A 175 16.50 -70.56 9.98
C ASP A 175 17.03 -69.15 9.68
N ALA A 176 18.04 -69.01 8.81
CA ALA A 176 18.50 -67.70 8.35
C ALA A 176 17.46 -66.94 7.52
N VAL A 177 16.69 -67.65 6.70
CA VAL A 177 15.56 -67.09 5.93
C VAL A 177 14.43 -66.65 6.86
N ILE A 178 14.11 -67.45 7.88
CA ILE A 178 13.14 -67.11 8.95
C ILE A 178 13.58 -65.86 9.72
N LEU A 179 14.88 -65.72 10.03
CA LEU A 179 15.39 -64.53 10.70
C LEU A 179 15.24 -63.28 9.83
N THR A 180 15.58 -63.37 8.54
CA THR A 180 15.42 -62.27 7.59
C THR A 180 13.96 -61.80 7.54
N ARG A 181 13.05 -62.77 7.46
CA ARG A 181 11.61 -62.56 7.53
C ARG A 181 11.23 -61.74 8.79
N ASP A 182 11.64 -62.19 9.98
CA ASP A 182 11.30 -61.52 11.26
C ASP A 182 11.83 -60.09 11.37
N THR A 183 12.95 -59.79 10.69
CA THR A 183 13.48 -58.41 10.63
C THR A 183 12.70 -57.49 9.69
N LEU A 184 12.05 -58.02 8.65
CA LEU A 184 11.32 -57.22 7.66
C LEU A 184 9.97 -56.69 8.19
N LEU A 185 9.30 -57.45 9.07
CA LEU A 185 7.99 -57.05 9.63
C LEU A 185 8.01 -55.72 10.39
N PRO A 186 8.92 -55.49 11.38
CA PRO A 186 8.94 -54.22 12.10
C PRO A 186 9.28 -53.04 11.18
N LEU A 187 10.12 -53.26 10.15
CA LEU A 187 10.44 -52.23 9.16
C LEU A 187 9.20 -51.84 8.34
N LEU A 188 8.40 -52.82 7.90
CA LEU A 188 7.14 -52.57 7.20
C LEU A 188 6.12 -51.85 8.08
N ILE A 189 5.94 -52.28 9.33
CA ILE A 189 5.02 -51.63 10.28
C ILE A 189 5.42 -50.16 10.49
N SER A 190 6.72 -49.91 10.68
CA SER A 190 7.26 -48.55 10.85
C SER A 190 7.04 -47.68 9.60
N ALA A 191 7.26 -48.24 8.40
CA ALA A 191 7.01 -47.55 7.14
C ALA A 191 5.52 -47.20 6.95
N ILE A 192 4.60 -48.14 7.25
CA ILE A 192 3.15 -47.91 7.19
C ILE A 192 2.73 -46.81 8.17
N SER A 193 3.23 -46.86 9.41
CA SER A 193 2.93 -45.88 10.45
C SER A 193 3.36 -44.48 10.02
N THR A 194 4.60 -44.33 9.55
CA THR A 194 5.15 -43.06 9.07
C THR A 194 4.35 -42.51 7.88
N ALA A 195 4.04 -43.35 6.88
CA ALA A 195 3.27 -42.94 5.72
C ALA A 195 1.85 -42.48 6.11
N ASN A 196 1.20 -43.16 7.06
CA ASN A 196 -0.12 -42.76 7.54
C ASN A 196 -0.07 -41.45 8.34
N ASN A 197 0.97 -41.23 9.14
CA ASN A 197 1.13 -39.98 9.90
C ASN A 197 1.33 -38.78 8.96
N ILE A 198 2.16 -38.93 7.93
CA ILE A 198 2.35 -37.89 6.90
C ILE A 198 1.02 -37.62 6.18
N ASN A 199 0.28 -38.66 5.80
CA ASN A 199 -1.00 -38.47 5.11
C ASN A 199 -2.05 -37.78 5.97
N LYS A 200 -2.10 -38.07 7.29
CA LYS A 200 -3.02 -37.40 8.23
C LYS A 200 -2.62 -35.96 8.53
N GLY A 201 -1.33 -35.69 8.74
CA GLY A 201 -0.84 -34.38 9.17
C GLY A 201 -0.66 -33.38 8.03
N ILE A 202 -0.23 -33.85 6.86
CA ILE A 202 0.15 -32.99 5.72
C ILE A 202 -0.81 -33.15 4.54
N GLY A 203 -1.29 -34.37 4.32
CA GLY A 203 -1.99 -34.77 3.11
C GLY A 203 -3.34 -34.09 2.90
N HIS A 204 -3.77 -34.10 1.64
CA HIS A 204 -5.11 -33.67 1.18
C HIS A 204 -5.99 -34.87 0.75
N HIS A 205 -5.45 -36.09 0.76
CA HIS A 205 -6.13 -37.29 0.28
C HIS A 205 -6.77 -38.09 1.43
N GLY A 206 -8.10 -38.20 1.38
CA GLY A 206 -8.96 -38.74 2.44
C GLY A 206 -9.60 -37.62 3.25
N HIS A 207 -10.71 -37.89 3.93
CA HIS A 207 -11.52 -36.94 4.71
C HIS A 207 -10.80 -36.32 5.94
N HIS A 208 -9.49 -36.14 5.89
CA HIS A 208 -8.66 -35.61 6.96
C HIS A 208 -8.22 -34.18 6.60
N TYR A 209 -8.55 -33.25 7.49
CA TYR A 209 -8.14 -31.85 7.46
C TYR A 209 -6.65 -31.74 7.86
N GLY A 210 -5.75 -31.95 6.90
CA GLY A 210 -4.30 -31.79 7.09
C GLY A 210 -3.83 -30.34 6.94
N LEU A 211 -2.53 -30.10 7.12
CA LEU A 211 -1.89 -28.78 6.93
C LEU A 211 -2.25 -28.14 5.59
N HIS A 212 -2.38 -28.93 4.51
CA HIS A 212 -2.79 -28.41 3.21
C HIS A 212 -4.14 -27.67 3.24
N SER A 213 -5.13 -28.22 3.95
CA SER A 213 -6.45 -27.59 4.07
C SER A 213 -6.39 -26.27 4.83
N VAL A 214 -5.60 -26.20 5.89
CA VAL A 214 -5.39 -24.98 6.68
C VAL A 214 -4.70 -23.90 5.84
N LEU A 215 -3.65 -24.27 5.10
CA LEU A 215 -2.94 -23.33 4.22
C LEU A 215 -3.83 -22.81 3.10
N HIS A 216 -4.69 -23.66 2.53
CA HIS A 216 -5.63 -23.27 1.48
C HIS A 216 -6.72 -22.34 2.02
N GLU A 217 -7.14 -22.52 3.27
CA GLU A 217 -8.05 -21.61 3.93
C GLU A 217 -7.38 -20.24 4.17
N TRP A 218 -6.12 -20.24 4.63
CA TRP A 218 -5.36 -19.00 4.82
C TRP A 218 -5.14 -18.25 3.51
N GLU A 219 -4.78 -18.95 2.43
CA GLU A 219 -4.66 -18.36 1.09
C GLU A 219 -5.95 -17.65 0.65
N LYS A 220 -7.11 -18.27 0.91
CA LYS A 220 -8.44 -17.68 0.65
C LYS A 220 -8.75 -16.48 1.55
N VAL A 221 -8.51 -16.60 2.85
CA VAL A 221 -8.77 -15.52 3.82
C VAL A 221 -7.91 -14.30 3.52
N PHE A 222 -6.64 -14.52 3.16
CA PHE A 222 -5.75 -13.44 2.73
C PHE A 222 -6.08 -12.94 1.32
N ASN A 223 -6.76 -13.73 0.48
CA ASN A 223 -7.10 -13.39 -0.90
C ASN A 223 -5.85 -13.23 -1.79
N CYS A 224 -4.87 -14.12 -1.60
CA CYS A 224 -3.57 -14.07 -2.26
C CYS A 224 -3.60 -14.33 -3.78
N ASP A 225 -4.70 -14.87 -4.32
CA ASP A 225 -4.82 -15.24 -5.74
C ASP A 225 -4.89 -14.06 -6.71
N GLY A 226 -5.06 -12.81 -6.23
CA GLY A 226 -5.13 -11.61 -7.09
C GLY A 226 -6.30 -11.61 -8.10
N HIS A 227 -7.08 -12.69 -8.18
CA HIS A 227 -8.21 -12.84 -9.08
C HIS A 227 -9.44 -12.15 -8.52
N HIS A 228 -9.44 -10.82 -8.57
CA HIS A 228 -10.68 -10.10 -8.77
C HIS A 228 -10.72 -9.57 -10.19
N LYS A 229 -11.81 -9.95 -10.89
CA LYS A 229 -12.37 -9.14 -11.96
C LYS A 229 -12.19 -7.68 -11.58
N VAL A 230 -11.50 -6.94 -12.43
CA VAL A 230 -11.64 -5.51 -12.49
C VAL A 230 -13.15 -5.30 -12.52
N MET A 231 -13.72 -4.92 -11.38
CA MET A 231 -14.97 -4.18 -11.41
C MET A 231 -14.49 -2.86 -11.98
N ASP A 232 -14.53 -2.81 -13.31
CA ASP A 232 -14.40 -1.58 -14.05
C ASP A 232 -15.32 -0.58 -13.37
N ASP A 233 -14.80 0.62 -13.17
CA ASP A 233 -15.60 1.80 -12.91
C ASP A 233 -16.78 1.82 -13.91
N ASP A 234 -17.96 2.18 -13.40
CA ASP A 234 -19.28 2.22 -14.06
C ASP A 234 -20.18 1.02 -13.74
N ASP A 235 -20.78 1.03 -12.53
CA ASP A 235 -22.22 0.78 -12.42
C ASP A 235 -22.72 1.33 -11.10
N ASP A 236 -23.71 2.19 -11.24
CA ASP A 236 -24.41 2.96 -10.23
C ASP A 236 -24.95 2.08 -9.10
N GLU A 237 -24.84 2.58 -7.87
CA GLU A 237 -25.81 2.30 -6.83
C GLU A 237 -27.19 2.77 -7.35
N GLU A 238 -27.97 1.87 -7.93
CA GLU A 238 -29.43 1.99 -7.92
C GLU A 238 -30.02 0.89 -7.05
N ASP A 239 -30.18 1.26 -5.77
CA ASP A 239 -31.31 0.84 -4.95
C ASP A 239 -32.58 0.85 -5.82
N ASN A 240 -33.16 -0.33 -6.03
CA ASN A 240 -34.43 -0.46 -6.74
C ASN A 240 -35.38 -1.33 -5.91
N GLU A 241 -35.86 -0.75 -4.81
CA GLU A 241 -37.21 -1.01 -4.34
C GLU A 241 -37.98 0.32 -4.22
N GLU A 242 -39.09 0.38 -4.95
CA GLU A 242 -40.24 1.29 -4.78
C GLU A 242 -40.11 2.79 -5.14
N ALA A 243 -40.26 3.13 -6.43
CA ALA A 243 -40.95 4.38 -6.83
C ALA A 243 -41.50 4.36 -8.27
N ARG A 244 -42.36 3.40 -8.61
CA ARG A 244 -43.35 3.61 -9.69
C ARG A 244 -44.48 4.49 -9.14
N ARG A 245 -44.46 5.81 -9.40
CA ARG A 245 -45.64 6.66 -9.74
C ARG A 245 -45.31 8.16 -9.79
N GLY A 246 -45.35 8.70 -11.02
CA GLY A 246 -45.74 10.09 -11.38
C GLY A 246 -44.75 11.18 -11.00
N GLY A 247 -44.35 12.12 -11.85
CA GLY A 247 -44.82 12.62 -13.15
C GLY A 247 -44.47 14.11 -13.20
N TYR A 248 -43.97 14.61 -14.35
CA TYR A 248 -43.80 16.03 -14.76
C TYR A 248 -43.14 17.00 -13.75
N ASP A 249 -42.14 17.82 -14.09
CA ASP A 249 -42.18 18.85 -15.13
C ASP A 249 -40.81 19.53 -15.28
N GLN A 250 -40.64 20.24 -16.40
CA GLN A 250 -39.48 21.07 -16.77
C GLN A 250 -39.08 22.13 -15.72
N LYS A 251 -37.77 22.43 -15.58
CA LYS A 251 -37.20 23.74 -15.97
C LYS A 251 -35.71 23.88 -15.65
N LYS A 252 -35.01 24.44 -16.64
CA LYS A 252 -33.67 25.07 -16.56
C LYS A 252 -33.63 26.11 -15.45
N ALA A 253 -32.57 26.09 -14.62
CA ALA A 253 -31.98 27.29 -14.05
C ALA A 253 -30.54 27.01 -13.59
N ASN A 254 -29.61 27.81 -14.11
CA ASN A 254 -28.29 28.00 -13.55
C ASN A 254 -28.40 28.30 -12.05
N VAL A 255 -27.84 27.43 -11.22
CA VAL A 255 -27.48 27.76 -9.85
C VAL A 255 -26.11 27.16 -9.62
N TYR A 256 -25.16 28.02 -9.27
CA TYR A 256 -23.89 27.68 -8.65
C TYR A 256 -24.04 26.41 -7.81
N ARG A 257 -23.30 25.36 -8.16
CA ARG A 257 -23.18 24.16 -7.33
C ARG A 257 -22.58 24.64 -6.00
N LYS A 258 -23.46 24.97 -5.03
CA LYS A 258 -23.11 24.97 -3.62
C LYS A 258 -22.56 23.59 -3.37
N ILE A 259 -21.28 23.54 -3.04
CA ILE A 259 -20.70 22.36 -2.39
C ILE A 259 -21.63 22.08 -1.20
N PRO A 260 -22.26 20.90 -1.11
CA PRO A 260 -23.07 20.59 0.05
C PRO A 260 -22.15 20.66 1.27
N GLU A 261 -22.36 21.67 2.12
CA GLU A 261 -21.93 21.65 3.51
C GLU A 261 -22.75 20.55 4.18
N GLY A 262 -22.34 19.30 3.99
CA GLY A 262 -23.18 18.16 4.35
C GLY A 262 -22.61 16.78 4.04
N GLU A 263 -21.31 16.64 3.76
CA GLU A 263 -20.68 15.32 3.66
C GLU A 263 -19.22 15.34 4.14
N PHE A 264 -19.03 15.91 5.33
CA PHE A 264 -17.92 15.53 6.20
C PHE A 264 -18.32 14.25 6.97
N THR A 265 -18.68 13.21 6.23
CA THR A 265 -18.77 11.83 6.72
C THR A 265 -17.61 11.03 6.11
N ASP A 266 -16.37 11.54 6.25
CA ASP A 266 -15.20 10.67 6.36
C ASP A 266 -15.31 10.02 7.76
N ILE A 267 -16.35 9.19 7.95
CA ILE A 267 -16.49 8.30 9.11
C ILE A 267 -15.23 7.45 9.02
N GLY A 268 -14.32 7.70 9.95
CA GLY A 268 -12.89 7.43 9.83
C GLY A 268 -12.58 6.19 9.01
N LEU A 269 -11.64 6.34 8.07
CA LEU A 269 -11.05 5.29 7.24
C LEU A 269 -11.08 3.96 8.01
N GLN A 270 -12.07 3.11 7.75
CA GLN A 270 -12.05 1.74 8.25
C GLN A 270 -11.11 0.99 7.31
N PRO A 271 -9.90 0.65 7.75
CA PRO A 271 -8.96 0.04 6.85
C PRO A 271 -9.39 -1.42 6.66
N ILE A 272 -10.13 -1.67 5.59
CA ILE A 272 -10.34 -3.04 5.11
C ILE A 272 -9.10 -3.39 4.29
N PHE A 273 -8.12 -3.99 4.96
CA PHE A 273 -6.90 -4.47 4.32
C PHE A 273 -7.20 -5.82 3.64
N LYS A 274 -7.09 -5.83 2.31
CA LYS A 274 -7.04 -7.06 1.51
C LYS A 274 -5.58 -7.34 1.18
N PHE A 275 -5.15 -8.60 1.15
CA PHE A 275 -3.80 -8.91 0.69
C PHE A 275 -3.80 -9.10 -0.84
N PRO A 276 -2.71 -8.74 -1.52
CA PRO A 276 -1.63 -7.89 -1.01
C PRO A 276 -2.14 -6.46 -0.77
N ILE A 277 -1.64 -5.80 0.29
CA ILE A 277 -2.19 -4.50 0.76
C ILE A 277 -2.10 -3.40 -0.31
N CYS A 278 -1.16 -3.54 -1.24
CA CYS A 278 -1.01 -2.66 -2.40
C CYS A 278 -2.28 -2.59 -3.27
N ASP A 279 -3.09 -3.65 -3.31
CA ASP A 279 -4.29 -3.71 -4.15
C ASP A 279 -5.53 -3.18 -3.41
N SER A 280 -5.36 -2.75 -2.15
CA SER A 280 -6.46 -2.20 -1.37
C SER A 280 -6.85 -0.79 -1.84
N LYS A 281 -8.16 -0.52 -1.91
CA LYS A 281 -8.70 0.83 -2.18
C LYS A 281 -8.13 1.89 -1.22
N TYR A 282 -7.88 1.48 0.03
CA TYR A 282 -7.28 2.31 1.06
C TYR A 282 -5.86 2.76 0.70
N TYR A 283 -4.99 1.83 0.30
CA TYR A 283 -3.64 2.14 -0.16
C TYR A 283 -3.63 3.18 -1.29
N HIS A 284 -4.48 2.98 -2.30
CA HIS A 284 -4.60 3.92 -3.42
C HIS A 284 -5.16 5.28 -3.01
N LYS A 285 -6.08 5.35 -2.03
CA LYS A 285 -6.60 6.62 -1.49
C LYS A 285 -5.49 7.43 -0.80
N ILE A 286 -4.68 6.79 0.05
CA ILE A 286 -3.56 7.44 0.73
C ILE A 286 -2.48 7.90 -0.27
N LYS A 287 -2.12 7.05 -1.24
CA LYS A 287 -1.16 7.39 -2.30
C LYS A 287 -1.61 8.62 -3.10
N ARG A 288 -2.90 8.68 -3.49
CA ARG A 288 -3.48 9.83 -4.21
C ARG A 288 -3.51 11.09 -3.35
N ARG A 289 -3.92 11.01 -2.08
CA ARG A 289 -3.92 12.17 -1.16
C ARG A 289 -2.51 12.74 -0.97
N HIS A 290 -1.51 11.87 -0.77
CA HIS A 290 -0.11 12.31 -0.69
C HIS A 290 0.35 13.03 -1.97
N GLN A 291 -0.02 12.51 -3.15
CA GLN A 291 0.33 13.15 -4.43
C GLN A 291 -0.32 14.53 -4.59
N TYR A 292 -1.63 14.60 -4.36
CA TYR A 292 -2.39 15.84 -4.44
C TYR A 292 -1.84 16.91 -3.47
N ASP A 293 -1.63 16.56 -2.20
CA ASP A 293 -1.10 17.50 -1.21
C ASP A 293 0.36 17.91 -1.52
N SER A 294 1.13 17.04 -2.18
CA SER A 294 2.50 17.37 -2.63
C SER A 294 2.49 18.36 -3.78
N GLU A 295 1.56 18.20 -4.74
CA GLU A 295 1.37 19.13 -5.86
C GLU A 295 0.90 20.50 -5.35
N GLU A 296 -0.15 20.54 -4.52
CA GLU A 296 -0.67 21.77 -3.93
C GLU A 296 0.39 22.49 -3.07
N PHE A 297 1.24 21.74 -2.35
CA PHE A 297 2.34 22.31 -1.58
C PHE A 297 3.37 23.02 -2.49
N ASN A 298 3.72 22.42 -3.62
CA ASN A 298 4.67 23.01 -4.56
C ASN A 298 4.09 24.26 -5.26
N GLU A 299 2.79 24.25 -5.58
CA GLU A 299 2.09 25.41 -6.11
C GLU A 299 2.05 26.56 -5.09
N LEU A 300 1.67 26.29 -3.84
CA LEU A 300 1.67 27.29 -2.76
C LEU A 300 3.07 27.86 -2.50
N GLN A 301 4.10 27.01 -2.53
CA GLN A 301 5.48 27.47 -2.37
C GLN A 301 5.88 28.45 -3.48
N SER A 302 5.46 28.17 -4.72
CA SER A 302 5.71 29.06 -5.86
C SER A 302 4.96 30.38 -5.73
N GLN A 303 3.71 30.35 -5.28
CA GLN A 303 2.90 31.56 -5.01
C GLN A 303 3.49 32.40 -3.88
N ILE A 304 3.96 31.78 -2.78
CA ILE A 304 4.61 32.50 -1.68
C ILE A 304 5.86 33.23 -2.17
N ILE A 305 6.69 32.61 -3.02
CA ILE A 305 7.89 33.26 -3.57
C ILE A 305 7.52 34.47 -4.41
N ALA A 306 6.51 34.35 -5.28
CA ALA A 306 6.03 35.46 -6.12
C ALA A 306 5.50 36.62 -5.27
N GLU A 307 4.66 36.34 -4.27
CA GLU A 307 4.08 37.36 -3.38
C GLU A 307 5.09 37.95 -2.39
N THR A 308 6.11 37.19 -2.00
CA THR A 308 7.21 37.71 -1.18
C THR A 308 8.02 38.73 -1.96
N LYS A 309 8.26 38.47 -3.26
CA LYS A 309 8.94 39.42 -4.14
C LYS A 309 8.14 40.71 -4.30
N THR A 310 6.82 40.64 -4.52
CA THR A 310 5.97 41.84 -4.62
C THR A 310 5.98 42.62 -3.32
N ARG A 311 5.81 41.96 -2.16
CA ARG A 311 5.89 42.57 -0.84
C ARG A 311 7.22 43.31 -0.63
N ASP A 312 8.34 42.67 -0.94
CA ASP A 312 9.67 43.24 -0.71
C ASP A 312 9.95 44.42 -1.65
N THR A 313 9.45 44.39 -2.88
CA THR A 313 9.51 45.56 -3.78
C THR A 313 8.69 46.74 -3.27
N LEU A 314 7.46 46.49 -2.78
CA LEU A 314 6.60 47.53 -2.21
C LEU A 314 7.21 48.10 -0.92
N LYS A 315 7.84 47.26 -0.10
CA LYS A 315 8.57 47.68 1.09
C LYS A 315 9.75 48.59 0.75
N ALA A 316 10.56 48.21 -0.24
CA ALA A 316 11.69 49.02 -0.67
C ALA A 316 11.24 50.40 -1.21
N LEU A 317 10.11 50.45 -1.93
CA LEU A 317 9.51 51.71 -2.37
C LEU A 317 9.02 52.56 -1.20
N LEU A 318 8.34 51.93 -0.23
CA LEU A 318 7.85 52.60 0.98
C LEU A 318 9.01 53.16 1.83
N ASP A 319 10.05 52.36 2.06
CA ASP A 319 11.24 52.76 2.82
C ASP A 319 11.98 53.91 2.11
N GLY A 320 12.11 53.84 0.78
CA GLY A 320 12.68 54.91 -0.04
C GLY A 320 11.87 56.21 0.03
N LEU A 321 10.55 56.14 -0.09
CA LEU A 321 9.65 57.29 0.02
C LEU A 321 9.65 57.88 1.44
N THR A 322 9.68 57.04 2.47
CA THR A 322 9.75 57.47 3.87
C THR A 322 11.07 58.17 4.18
N ALA A 323 12.19 57.68 3.62
CA ALA A 323 13.49 58.34 3.74
C ALA A 323 13.47 59.73 3.09
N VAL A 324 12.87 59.88 1.91
CA VAL A 324 12.69 61.18 1.22
C VAL A 324 11.77 62.13 2.01
N MET A 325 10.71 61.62 2.64
CA MET A 325 9.83 62.39 3.54
C MET A 325 10.54 62.89 4.80
N SER A 326 11.52 62.12 5.29
CA SER A 326 12.24 62.42 6.53
C SER A 326 13.44 63.33 6.32
N ASP A 327 13.84 63.56 5.07
CA ASP A 327 14.95 64.44 4.70
C ASP A 327 14.51 65.92 4.78
N PRO A 328 15.09 66.73 5.69
CA PRO A 328 14.70 68.12 5.89
C PRO A 328 14.93 69.03 4.68
N ASP A 329 15.77 68.63 3.70
CA ASP A 329 16.06 69.43 2.50
C ASP A 329 15.07 69.18 1.34
N VAL A 330 14.22 68.14 1.46
CA VAL A 330 13.28 67.68 0.42
C VAL A 330 11.81 67.75 0.87
N ASP A 331 11.54 67.97 2.16
CA ASP A 331 10.20 68.15 2.73
C ASP A 331 9.39 69.23 1.98
N PRO A 332 8.38 68.86 1.18
CA PRO A 332 7.60 69.80 0.37
C PRO A 332 6.86 70.82 1.23
N SER A 333 6.50 70.46 2.47
CA SER A 333 5.77 71.33 3.40
C SER A 333 6.62 72.53 3.84
N LYS A 334 7.95 72.35 3.93
CA LYS A 334 8.90 73.40 4.32
C LYS A 334 9.33 74.28 3.16
N ARG A 335 9.34 73.75 1.93
CA ARG A 335 9.64 74.53 0.71
C ARG A 335 8.49 75.47 0.32
N CYS A 336 7.23 75.06 0.50
CA CYS A 336 6.08 75.88 0.11
C CYS A 336 5.71 76.99 1.13
N ALA A 337 6.20 76.92 2.37
CA ALA A 337 5.93 77.94 3.39
C ALA A 337 6.80 79.22 3.27
N THR A 338 7.79 79.26 2.37
CA THR A 338 8.81 80.35 2.34
C THR A 338 8.73 81.31 1.15
N THR A 339 7.63 81.36 0.41
CA THR A 339 7.39 82.39 -0.63
C THR A 339 6.23 83.32 -0.27
N SER A 340 6.41 84.07 0.82
CA SER A 340 5.68 85.30 1.11
C SER A 340 6.71 86.38 1.46
N LYS A 341 7.24 87.05 0.44
CA LYS A 341 7.92 88.34 0.59
C LYS A 341 7.28 89.34 -0.35
#